data_AF-A0A3A0AJA1-F1
#
_entry.id   AF-A0A3A0AJA1-F1
#
_cell.length_a   1.000
_cell.length_b   1.000
_cell.length_c   1.000
_cell.angle_alpha   90.00
_cell.angle_beta   90.00
_cell.angle_gamma   90.00
#
_symmetry.space_group_name_H-M   'P 1'
#
loop_
_entity.id
_entity.type
_entity.pdbx_description
1 polymer ?
#
loop_
_entity_poly.entity_id
_entity_poly.type
_entity_poly.pdbx_seq_one_letter_code
_entity_poly.pdbx_strand_id
1 'polypeptide(L)'
;MSTRWAQDAHNEQAAGATIEVVVALMTRYDSADPAERPAIAKSIRQALAGEPAEVVSPPDDALPHPADAEPPFADDEFSFEAAYPPPEPTHVARERVRRQQSRSERKPHELQAAPTILAGVGSSTAEQLARLGIHRVVDLLWHLPARHEDFSKLRTIDQLMPGEQVTVIANLWDVRERKVGINRQVVQGILADGTGTLHATWWNKYVRNQLTPGSTMRFSGKVGLYLGQKTLDNPAFEDVDDEMVATGRLAPIYPLTEGLAQKRMRNLVRQALDEFVHLVPDPIPPNLRSEYDLPDLVTALEQTHFPDSAEQLAVARRRLAFDEFLYIQLGVLQRRHELHSRTAPA
;
A
#
# COMPACT_ATOMS: atom_id res chain seq x y z
N MET A 1 -16.52 -4.46 22.66
CA MET A 1 -15.27 -5.20 22.33
C MET A 1 -15.50 -6.71 22.11
N SER A 2 -16.48 -7.32 22.81
CA SER A 2 -16.81 -8.76 22.72
C SER A 2 -17.17 -9.24 21.31
N THR A 3 -17.88 -8.44 20.50
CA THR A 3 -18.31 -8.81 19.14
C THR A 3 -17.14 -8.97 18.16
N ARG A 4 -16.09 -8.15 18.30
CA ARG A 4 -14.88 -8.23 17.45
C ARG A 4 -14.02 -9.43 17.84
N TRP A 5 -13.86 -9.66 19.15
CA TRP A 5 -13.13 -10.83 19.65
C TRP A 5 -13.79 -12.15 19.26
N ALA A 6 -15.13 -12.22 19.27
CA ALA A 6 -15.87 -13.40 18.80
C ALA A 6 -15.58 -13.72 17.32
N GLN A 7 -15.50 -12.69 16.47
CA GLN A 7 -15.18 -12.86 15.05
C GLN A 7 -13.75 -13.38 14.85
N ASP A 8 -12.79 -12.84 15.60
CA ASP A 8 -11.38 -13.27 15.53
C ASP A 8 -11.22 -14.71 16.06
N ALA A 9 -11.90 -15.07 17.16
CA ALA A 9 -11.86 -16.43 17.72
C ALA A 9 -12.52 -17.50 16.82
N HIS A 10 -13.56 -17.13 16.05
CA HIS A 10 -14.14 -18.03 15.04
C HIS A 10 -13.19 -18.25 13.86
N ASN A 11 -12.46 -17.22 13.44
CA ASN A 11 -11.47 -17.33 12.36
C ASN A 11 -10.28 -18.22 12.75
N GLU A 12 -9.96 -18.31 14.04
CA GLU A 12 -8.88 -19.14 14.58
C GLU A 12 -9.32 -20.59 14.96
N GLN A 13 -10.53 -21.00 14.57
CA GLN A 13 -11.10 -22.35 14.84
C GLN A 13 -11.20 -22.72 16.34
N ALA A 14 -11.41 -21.74 17.23
CA ALA A 14 -11.68 -22.03 18.63
C ALA A 14 -13.05 -22.72 18.81
N ALA A 15 -13.20 -23.55 19.85
CA ALA A 15 -14.44 -24.29 20.09
C ALA A 15 -15.62 -23.34 20.35
N GLY A 16 -16.69 -23.45 19.56
CA GLY A 16 -17.83 -22.51 19.59
C GLY A 16 -18.47 -22.34 20.98
N ALA A 17 -18.59 -23.42 21.75
CA ALA A 17 -19.11 -23.37 23.12
C ALA A 17 -18.25 -22.50 24.06
N THR A 18 -16.92 -22.49 23.87
CA THR A 18 -16.00 -21.65 24.65
C THR A 18 -16.12 -20.18 24.24
N ILE A 19 -16.32 -19.91 22.95
CA ILE A 19 -16.49 -18.54 22.44
C ILE A 19 -17.76 -17.92 23.03
N GLU A 20 -18.88 -18.63 23.03
CA GLU A 20 -20.15 -18.15 23.60
C GLU A 20 -20.01 -17.78 25.09
N VAL A 21 -19.35 -18.64 25.88
CA VAL A 21 -19.11 -18.40 27.31
C VAL A 21 -18.22 -17.18 27.54
N VAL A 22 -17.14 -17.03 26.78
CA VAL A 22 -16.22 -15.89 26.94
C VAL A 22 -16.89 -14.59 26.50
N VAL A 23 -17.67 -14.60 25.41
CA VAL A 23 -18.43 -13.43 24.94
C VAL A 23 -19.46 -13.00 25.99
N ALA A 24 -20.16 -13.93 26.63
CA ALA A 24 -21.10 -13.64 27.71
C ALA A 24 -20.39 -13.00 28.91
N LEU A 25 -19.24 -13.56 29.33
CA LEU A 25 -18.44 -13.01 30.44
C LEU A 25 -17.87 -11.63 30.13
N MET A 26 -17.41 -11.38 28.89
CA MET A 26 -16.93 -10.06 28.47
C MET A 26 -18.04 -9.02 28.43
N THR A 27 -19.24 -9.41 28.00
CA THR A 27 -20.41 -8.51 27.99
C THR A 27 -20.85 -8.15 29.41
N ARG A 28 -20.76 -9.11 30.35
CA ARG A 28 -20.98 -8.86 31.78
C ARG A 28 -19.88 -7.98 32.38
N TYR A 29 -18.62 -8.15 31.96
CA TYR A 29 -17.50 -7.32 32.44
C TYR A 29 -17.71 -5.82 32.13
N ASP A 30 -18.25 -5.49 30.95
CA ASP A 30 -18.54 -4.11 30.55
C ASP A 30 -19.61 -3.45 31.44
N SER A 31 -20.55 -4.24 31.97
CA SER A 31 -21.67 -3.75 32.79
C SER A 31 -21.50 -3.97 34.30
N ALA A 32 -20.45 -4.69 34.73
CA ALA A 32 -20.24 -5.04 36.14
C ALA A 32 -19.58 -3.93 36.97
N ASP A 33 -19.94 -3.90 38.27
CA ASP A 33 -19.32 -3.08 39.30
C ASP A 33 -17.81 -3.37 39.40
N PRO A 34 -16.95 -2.34 39.59
CA PRO A 34 -15.52 -2.52 39.83
C PRO A 34 -15.12 -3.63 40.82
N ALA A 35 -15.93 -3.89 41.86
CA ALA A 35 -15.66 -4.96 42.83
C ALA A 35 -15.82 -6.39 42.27
N GLU A 36 -16.66 -6.57 41.24
CA GLU A 36 -16.97 -7.88 40.64
C GLU A 36 -16.06 -8.23 39.44
N ARG A 37 -15.46 -7.23 38.82
CA ARG A 37 -14.57 -7.37 37.65
C ARG A 37 -13.41 -8.36 37.82
N PRO A 38 -12.72 -8.43 38.98
CA PRO A 38 -11.63 -9.39 39.17
C PRO A 38 -12.09 -10.85 39.10
N ALA A 39 -13.30 -11.14 39.59
CA ALA A 39 -13.89 -12.48 39.54
C ALA A 39 -14.24 -12.87 38.09
N ILE A 40 -14.87 -11.95 37.35
CA ILE A 40 -15.23 -12.16 35.94
C ILE A 40 -13.98 -12.37 35.08
N ALA A 41 -12.92 -11.57 35.29
CA ALA A 41 -11.65 -11.73 34.59
C ALA A 41 -10.92 -13.04 34.92
N LYS A 42 -11.15 -13.62 36.11
CA LYS A 42 -10.66 -14.95 36.48
C LYS A 42 -11.44 -16.04 35.74
N SER A 43 -12.77 -15.93 35.67
CA SER A 43 -13.62 -16.87 34.92
C SER A 43 -13.31 -16.88 33.42
N ILE A 44 -13.02 -15.72 32.81
CA ILE A 44 -12.59 -15.64 31.41
C ILE A 44 -11.28 -16.41 31.19
N ARG A 45 -10.30 -16.23 32.09
CA ARG A 45 -9.02 -16.94 32.01
C ARG A 45 -9.18 -18.46 32.17
N GLN A 46 -10.06 -18.91 33.05
CA GLN A 46 -10.34 -20.34 33.23
C GLN A 46 -11.05 -20.95 32.01
N ALA A 47 -12.01 -20.23 31.43
CA ALA A 47 -12.69 -20.67 30.20
C ALA A 47 -11.72 -20.80 29.01
N LEU A 48 -10.75 -19.88 28.88
CA LEU A 48 -9.71 -19.95 27.85
C LEU A 48 -8.67 -21.06 28.10
N ALA A 49 -8.50 -21.48 29.36
CA ALA A 49 -7.60 -22.57 29.74
C ALA A 49 -8.24 -23.97 29.62
N GLY A 50 -9.52 -24.07 29.23
CA GLY A 50 -10.21 -25.34 29.04
C GLY A 50 -10.66 -26.03 30.34
N GLU A 51 -10.63 -25.32 31.48
CA GLU A 51 -11.18 -25.82 32.74
C GLU A 51 -12.68 -25.53 32.83
N PRO A 52 -13.51 -26.44 33.38
CA PRO A 52 -14.96 -26.23 33.47
C PRO A 52 -15.25 -25.06 34.41
N ALA A 53 -15.65 -23.93 33.83
CA ALA A 53 -16.14 -22.78 34.57
C ALA A 53 -17.51 -23.12 35.20
N GLU A 54 -17.63 -23.00 36.52
CA GLU A 54 -18.88 -23.17 37.26
C GLU A 54 -19.94 -22.18 36.75
N VAL A 55 -21.04 -22.73 36.24
CA VAL A 55 -22.23 -21.99 35.83
C VAL A 55 -23.09 -21.76 37.06
N VAL A 56 -23.26 -20.49 37.45
CA VAL A 56 -24.27 -20.06 38.43
C VAL A 56 -25.28 -19.16 37.71
N SER A 57 -26.55 -19.57 37.70
CA SER A 57 -27.72 -18.79 37.22
C SER A 57 -28.52 -18.24 38.43
N PRO A 58 -29.60 -17.46 38.23
CA PRO A 58 -29.77 -16.11 37.67
C PRO A 58 -30.28 -15.12 38.77
N PRO A 59 -30.89 -13.95 38.44
CA PRO A 59 -32.34 -13.95 38.25
C PRO A 59 -32.87 -13.09 37.10
N ASP A 60 -34.05 -13.52 36.67
CA ASP A 60 -35.08 -12.86 35.87
C ASP A 60 -35.30 -11.40 36.28
N ASP A 61 -35.34 -10.48 35.32
CA ASP A 61 -36.24 -9.34 35.41
C ASP A 61 -36.55 -8.76 34.03
N ALA A 62 -37.84 -8.66 33.78
CA ALA A 62 -38.48 -8.28 32.54
C ALA A 62 -38.69 -6.75 32.44
N LEU A 63 -39.14 -6.36 31.23
CA LEU A 63 -39.89 -5.14 30.84
C LEU A 63 -39.08 -4.01 30.17
N PRO A 64 -39.72 -3.11 29.38
CA PRO A 64 -40.73 -3.37 28.36
C PRO A 64 -40.47 -2.59 27.05
N HIS A 65 -41.18 -2.98 25.99
CA HIS A 65 -41.27 -2.29 24.70
C HIS A 65 -42.15 -1.02 24.82
N PRO A 66 -41.79 0.13 24.25
CA PRO A 66 -42.75 1.18 23.93
C PRO A 66 -42.95 1.23 22.42
N ALA A 67 -44.10 0.73 21.99
CA ALA A 67 -44.82 1.26 20.83
C ALA A 67 -45.48 2.58 21.24
N ASP A 68 -45.80 3.40 20.24
CA ASP A 68 -46.54 4.67 20.31
C ASP A 68 -45.73 5.93 20.65
N ALA A 69 -45.04 6.46 19.63
CA ALA A 69 -44.78 7.88 19.48
C ALA A 69 -44.95 8.27 18.00
N GLU A 70 -46.09 8.87 17.65
CA GLU A 70 -46.29 9.55 16.36
C GLU A 70 -45.40 10.81 16.30
N PRO A 71 -44.64 11.05 15.21
CA PRO A 71 -44.00 12.33 15.00
C PRO A 71 -44.98 13.32 14.32
N PRO A 72 -45.08 14.57 14.78
CA PRO A 72 -45.76 15.61 14.04
C PRO A 72 -44.81 16.22 13.00
N PHE A 73 -45.42 16.73 11.92
CA PHE A 73 -44.84 17.52 10.82
C PHE A 73 -44.23 16.75 9.65
N ALA A 74 -45.06 16.56 8.64
CA ALA A 74 -44.66 16.33 7.25
C ALA A 74 -44.39 17.69 6.59
N ASP A 75 -43.21 17.84 5.97
CA ASP A 75 -42.93 18.80 4.91
C ASP A 75 -41.99 18.13 3.89
N ASP A 76 -42.21 18.51 2.63
CA ASP A 76 -41.99 17.77 1.39
C ASP A 76 -40.54 17.43 0.95
N GLU A 77 -40.47 16.34 0.17
CA GLU A 77 -39.46 15.97 -0.85
C GLU A 77 -37.97 15.84 -0.44
N PHE A 78 -37.61 14.77 0.28
CA PHE A 78 -36.28 14.14 0.14
C PHE A 78 -36.36 12.62 0.35
N SER A 79 -36.53 11.85 -0.75
CA SER A 79 -36.22 10.42 -0.72
C SER A 79 -34.79 10.19 -1.22
N PHE A 80 -33.86 9.98 -0.30
CA PHE A 80 -32.61 9.25 -0.59
C PHE A 80 -32.59 8.00 0.28
N GLU A 81 -33.56 7.11 0.03
CA GLU A 81 -33.53 5.76 0.56
C GLU A 81 -33.28 4.79 -0.59
N ALA A 82 -32.03 4.76 -1.00
CA ALA A 82 -31.40 3.52 -1.37
C ALA A 82 -30.08 3.51 -0.60
N ALA A 83 -30.08 2.81 0.54
CA ALA A 83 -28.85 2.31 1.12
C ALA A 83 -28.22 1.42 0.05
N TYR A 84 -27.35 2.00 -0.79
CA TYR A 84 -26.52 1.23 -1.67
C TYR A 84 -25.65 0.38 -0.74
N PRO A 85 -25.79 -0.96 -0.71
CA PRO A 85 -24.77 -1.76 -0.07
C PRO A 85 -23.43 -1.36 -0.71
N PRO A 86 -22.35 -1.22 0.07
CA PRO A 86 -21.05 -0.96 -0.53
C PRO A 86 -20.87 -2.01 -1.63
N PRO A 87 -20.66 -1.61 -2.90
CA PRO A 87 -20.39 -2.58 -3.93
C PRO A 87 -19.24 -3.44 -3.43
N GLU A 88 -19.33 -4.76 -3.64
CA GLU A 88 -18.20 -5.64 -3.37
C GLU A 88 -16.95 -4.97 -3.96
N PRO A 89 -15.87 -4.83 -3.19
CA PRO A 89 -14.67 -4.17 -3.69
C PRO A 89 -14.31 -4.83 -5.01
N THR A 90 -14.49 -4.11 -6.12
CA THR A 90 -14.24 -4.65 -7.47
C THR A 90 -12.79 -5.07 -7.61
N HIS A 91 -11.95 -4.52 -6.72
CA HIS A 91 -10.69 -5.08 -6.31
C HIS A 91 -10.70 -5.33 -4.79
N VAL A 92 -11.07 -6.55 -4.37
CA VAL A 92 -10.19 -7.26 -3.42
C VAL A 92 -8.78 -7.06 -4.00
N ALA A 93 -7.76 -6.81 -3.19
CA ALA A 93 -6.40 -7.07 -3.63
C ALA A 93 -6.42 -8.52 -4.10
N ARG A 94 -6.73 -8.76 -5.38
CA ARG A 94 -6.46 -10.01 -6.04
C ARG A 94 -5.00 -10.07 -5.73
N GLU A 95 -4.62 -10.99 -4.86
CA GLU A 95 -3.30 -11.59 -4.90
C GLU A 95 -3.09 -11.74 -6.39
N ARG A 96 -2.33 -10.79 -6.97
CA ARG A 96 -2.24 -10.69 -8.42
C ARG A 96 -1.76 -12.08 -8.71
N VAL A 97 -2.57 -12.90 -9.39
CA VAL A 97 -2.12 -14.17 -9.93
C VAL A 97 -0.89 -13.74 -10.68
N ARG A 98 0.25 -13.95 -10.02
CA ARG A 98 1.49 -13.17 -10.16
C ARG A 98 1.62 -13.02 -11.63
N ARG A 99 1.43 -11.80 -12.17
CA ARG A 99 1.10 -11.57 -13.58
C ARG A 99 2.12 -12.34 -14.39
N GLN A 100 1.82 -13.61 -14.69
CA GLN A 100 2.62 -14.54 -15.45
C GLN A 100 2.29 -14.21 -16.90
N GLN A 101 2.14 -12.92 -17.20
CA GLN A 101 2.12 -12.40 -18.53
C GLN A 101 3.56 -12.44 -18.94
N SER A 102 3.91 -13.59 -19.53
CA SER A 102 5.10 -13.84 -20.34
C SER A 102 6.33 -13.12 -19.79
N ARG A 103 7.14 -13.82 -18.98
CA ARG A 103 8.59 -13.56 -19.01
C ARG A 103 8.94 -13.61 -20.50
N SER A 104 9.07 -12.45 -21.12
CA SER A 104 9.39 -12.34 -22.53
C SER A 104 10.67 -13.14 -22.72
N GLU A 105 10.81 -13.85 -23.85
CA GLU A 105 12.01 -14.63 -24.18
C GLU A 105 13.20 -13.69 -24.46
N ARG A 106 13.52 -12.83 -23.50
CA ARG A 106 14.63 -11.87 -23.53
C ARG A 106 15.91 -12.66 -23.39
N LYS A 107 16.88 -12.33 -24.24
CA LYS A 107 18.18 -13.00 -24.26
C LYS A 107 19.20 -12.22 -23.43
N PRO A 108 20.19 -12.89 -22.81
CA PRO A 108 21.18 -12.20 -21.96
C PRO A 108 21.93 -11.05 -22.64
N HIS A 109 22.16 -11.10 -23.96
CA HIS A 109 22.84 -10.03 -24.68
C HIS A 109 22.00 -8.74 -24.79
N GLU A 110 20.67 -8.83 -24.64
CA GLU A 110 19.78 -7.67 -24.69
C GLU A 110 19.94 -6.76 -23.47
N LEU A 111 20.54 -7.25 -22.37
CA LEU A 111 20.96 -6.39 -21.25
C LEU A 111 21.92 -5.28 -21.69
N GLN A 112 22.72 -5.55 -22.72
CA GLN A 112 23.70 -4.60 -23.28
C GLN A 112 23.12 -3.75 -24.41
N ALA A 113 21.89 -4.02 -24.84
CA ALA A 113 21.24 -3.26 -25.90
C ALA A 113 20.71 -1.92 -25.38
N ALA A 114 20.44 -1.00 -26.30
CA ALA A 114 19.92 0.32 -25.99
C ALA A 114 18.51 0.24 -25.35
N PRO A 115 18.13 1.19 -24.47
CA PRO A 115 16.82 1.22 -23.82
C PRO A 115 15.62 1.31 -24.79
N THR A 116 15.85 1.60 -26.07
CA THR A 116 14.83 1.62 -27.12
C THR A 116 14.13 0.27 -27.34
N ILE A 117 14.69 -0.83 -26.84
CA ILE A 117 14.03 -2.15 -26.86
C ILE A 117 12.86 -2.25 -25.87
N LEU A 118 12.75 -1.31 -24.93
CA LEU A 118 11.64 -1.19 -23.99
C LEU A 118 10.47 -0.47 -24.66
N ALA A 119 9.27 -0.97 -24.40
CA ALA A 119 8.06 -0.42 -25.00
C ALA A 119 7.86 1.06 -24.64
N GLY A 120 7.62 1.89 -25.66
CA GLY A 120 7.41 3.33 -25.50
C GLY A 120 8.70 4.14 -25.31
N VAL A 121 9.89 3.54 -25.35
CA VAL A 121 11.15 4.30 -25.41
C VAL A 121 11.44 4.68 -26.86
N GLY A 122 11.03 5.88 -27.25
CA GLY A 122 11.41 6.49 -28.53
C GLY A 122 12.78 7.16 -28.47
N SER A 123 13.22 7.74 -29.60
CA SER A 123 14.51 8.45 -29.70
C SER A 123 14.66 9.56 -28.66
N SER A 124 13.61 10.37 -28.46
CA SER A 124 13.62 11.45 -27.47
C SER A 124 13.83 10.95 -26.03
N THR A 125 13.14 9.87 -25.63
CA THR A 125 13.31 9.28 -24.30
C THR A 125 14.70 8.63 -24.16
N ALA A 126 15.20 7.99 -25.22
CA ALA A 126 16.54 7.42 -25.21
C ALA A 126 17.63 8.51 -25.04
N GLU A 127 17.47 9.67 -25.68
CA GLU A 127 18.37 10.82 -25.47
C GLU A 127 18.31 11.37 -24.04
N GLN A 128 17.12 11.44 -23.45
CA GLN A 128 16.96 11.84 -22.04
C GLN A 128 17.65 10.86 -21.09
N LEU A 129 17.49 9.55 -21.32
CA LEU A 129 18.19 8.51 -20.56
C LEU A 129 19.71 8.60 -20.75
N ALA A 130 20.18 8.85 -21.97
CA ALA A 130 21.61 9.01 -22.24
C ALA A 130 22.23 10.19 -21.48
N ARG A 131 21.48 11.28 -21.24
CA ARG A 131 21.94 12.40 -20.38
C ARG A 131 22.13 12.01 -18.91
N LEU A 132 21.47 10.94 -18.46
CA LEU A 132 21.66 10.32 -17.14
C LEU A 132 22.80 9.28 -17.14
N GLY A 133 23.48 9.07 -18.26
CA GLY A 133 24.48 8.01 -18.43
C GLY A 133 23.87 6.63 -18.68
N ILE A 134 22.56 6.54 -18.94
CA ILE A 134 21.84 5.30 -19.18
C ILE A 134 21.85 5.01 -20.68
N HIS A 135 22.77 4.14 -21.10
CA HIS A 135 22.95 3.79 -22.52
C HIS A 135 22.47 2.38 -22.85
N ARG A 136 22.31 1.54 -21.82
CA ARG A 136 21.94 0.13 -21.94
C ARG A 136 20.80 -0.20 -20.98
N VAL A 137 20.10 -1.30 -21.23
CA VAL A 137 19.04 -1.78 -20.32
C VAL A 137 19.60 -2.14 -18.94
N VAL A 138 20.79 -2.73 -18.86
CA VAL A 138 21.44 -2.99 -17.58
C VAL A 138 21.69 -1.71 -16.78
N ASP A 139 21.95 -0.58 -17.45
CA ASP A 139 22.18 0.70 -16.77
C ASP A 139 20.89 1.20 -16.07
N LEU A 140 19.70 0.85 -16.58
CA LEU A 140 18.42 1.14 -15.90
C LEU A 140 18.27 0.34 -14.60
N LEU A 141 18.69 -0.94 -14.61
CA LEU A 141 18.66 -1.80 -13.42
C LEU A 141 19.63 -1.33 -12.34
N TRP A 142 20.70 -0.63 -12.73
CA TRP A 142 21.67 -0.05 -11.79
C TRP A 142 21.45 1.46 -11.54
N HIS A 143 20.41 2.06 -12.14
CA HIS A 143 20.01 3.44 -11.86
C HIS A 143 19.21 3.50 -10.56
N LEU A 144 19.90 3.28 -9.43
CA LEU A 144 19.26 3.13 -8.13
C LEU A 144 18.55 4.41 -7.66
N PRO A 145 17.43 4.29 -6.93
CA PRO A 145 16.74 5.45 -6.37
C PRO A 145 17.59 6.14 -5.30
N ALA A 146 17.62 7.47 -5.33
CA ALA A 146 18.35 8.27 -4.36
C ALA A 146 17.72 8.21 -2.96
N ARG A 147 16.39 8.12 -2.91
CA ARG A 147 15.62 7.96 -1.67
C ARG A 147 14.29 7.26 -1.96
N HIS A 148 13.65 6.79 -0.90
CA HIS A 148 12.26 6.32 -0.92
C HIS A 148 11.40 7.29 -0.15
N GLU A 149 10.26 7.68 -0.72
CA GLU A 149 9.25 8.47 -0.04
C GLU A 149 8.25 7.52 0.63
N ASP A 150 8.10 7.67 1.94
CA ASP A 150 7.27 6.80 2.75
C ASP A 150 5.83 7.33 2.80
N PHE A 151 4.97 6.68 2.02
CA PHE A 151 3.52 6.91 2.02
C PHE A 151 2.78 5.95 2.98
N SER A 152 3.49 5.15 3.79
CA SER A 152 2.85 4.29 4.81
C SER A 152 2.03 5.06 5.82
N LYS A 153 2.45 6.30 6.10
CA LYS A 153 1.80 7.24 7.03
C LYS A 153 0.64 8.03 6.43
N LEU A 154 0.21 7.73 5.20
CA LEU A 154 -1.03 8.29 4.67
C LEU A 154 -2.17 7.93 5.61
N ARG A 155 -2.84 8.97 6.13
CA ARG A 155 -4.01 8.83 6.99
C ARG A 155 -5.13 8.19 6.17
N THR A 156 -5.77 7.19 6.74
CA THR A 156 -7.01 6.62 6.21
C THR A 156 -8.15 7.62 6.35
N ILE A 157 -9.19 7.49 5.52
CA ILE A 157 -10.32 8.42 5.46
C ILE A 157 -11.00 8.56 6.83
N ASP A 158 -11.11 7.47 7.59
CA ASP A 158 -11.68 7.45 8.95
C ASP A 158 -10.88 8.32 9.95
N GLN A 159 -9.56 8.43 9.80
CA GLN A 159 -8.64 9.16 10.68
C GLN A 159 -8.47 10.65 10.35
N LEU A 160 -9.07 11.12 9.25
CA LEU A 160 -8.97 12.52 8.83
C LEU A 160 -9.74 13.44 9.77
N MET A 161 -9.13 14.56 10.19
CA MET A 161 -9.84 15.60 10.96
C MET A 161 -10.15 16.83 10.09
N PRO A 162 -11.34 17.46 10.27
CA PRO A 162 -11.66 18.71 9.58
C PRO A 162 -10.63 19.80 9.87
N GLY A 163 -10.23 20.54 8.84
CA GLY A 163 -9.26 21.64 8.90
C GLY A 163 -7.83 21.25 8.55
N GLU A 164 -7.49 19.96 8.53
CA GLU A 164 -6.15 19.47 8.22
C GLU A 164 -5.87 19.46 6.71
N GLN A 165 -4.62 19.72 6.33
CA GLN A 165 -4.12 19.48 4.97
C GLN A 165 -3.59 18.05 4.91
N VAL A 166 -4.17 17.22 4.06
CA VAL A 166 -3.85 15.78 4.00
C VAL A 166 -3.64 15.32 2.58
N THR A 167 -2.97 14.18 2.46
CA THR A 167 -2.89 13.40 1.24
C THR A 167 -3.44 12.01 1.55
N VAL A 168 -4.35 11.52 0.71
CA VAL A 168 -4.98 10.20 0.85
C VAL A 168 -4.88 9.44 -0.47
N ILE A 169 -4.77 8.12 -0.39
CA ILE A 169 -4.95 7.24 -1.55
C ILE A 169 -6.34 6.64 -1.41
N ALA A 170 -7.18 6.83 -2.44
CA ALA A 170 -8.55 6.36 -2.42
C ALA A 170 -9.00 5.94 -3.82
N ASN A 171 -9.93 5.00 -3.86
CA ASN A 171 -10.64 4.61 -5.06
C ASN A 171 -11.71 5.65 -5.38
N LEU A 172 -11.73 6.11 -6.63
CA LEU A 172 -12.75 7.01 -7.12
C LEU A 172 -14.00 6.21 -7.52
N TRP A 173 -15.01 6.17 -6.65
CA TRP A 173 -16.22 5.35 -6.87
C TRP A 173 -17.15 5.93 -7.93
N ASP A 174 -17.37 7.24 -7.88
CA ASP A 174 -18.29 7.90 -8.79
C ASP A 174 -17.79 9.31 -9.09
N VAL A 175 -18.12 9.82 -10.28
CA VAL A 175 -17.83 11.18 -10.71
C VAL A 175 -19.03 11.73 -11.46
N ARG A 176 -19.63 12.78 -10.90
CA ARG A 176 -20.81 13.44 -11.45
C ARG A 176 -20.52 14.90 -11.75
N GLU A 177 -21.07 15.39 -12.85
CA GLU A 177 -21.15 16.82 -13.12
C GLU A 177 -22.48 17.36 -12.60
N ARG A 178 -22.45 18.42 -11.80
CA ARG A 178 -23.64 19.09 -11.29
C ARG A 178 -23.63 20.55 -11.71
N LYS A 179 -24.77 21.05 -12.19
CA LYS A 179 -24.99 22.50 -12.35
C LYS A 179 -25.34 23.10 -10.98
N VAL A 180 -24.57 24.08 -10.55
CA VAL A 180 -24.81 24.85 -9.32
C VAL A 180 -25.14 26.28 -9.75
N GLY A 181 -26.43 26.59 -9.83
CA GLY A 181 -26.92 27.88 -10.34
C GLY A 181 -26.87 28.00 -11.87
N ILE A 182 -27.06 29.22 -12.37
CA ILE A 182 -27.33 29.51 -13.79
C ILE A 182 -26.11 29.28 -14.69
N ASN A 183 -24.87 29.43 -14.17
CA ASN A 183 -23.66 29.41 -15.01
C ASN A 183 -22.44 28.74 -14.37
N ARG A 184 -22.60 27.92 -13.33
CA ARG A 184 -21.49 27.16 -12.74
C ARG A 184 -21.75 25.66 -12.80
N GLN A 185 -20.76 24.94 -13.30
CA GLN A 185 -20.72 23.48 -13.27
C GLN A 185 -19.61 23.06 -12.31
N VAL A 186 -19.91 22.10 -11.46
CA VAL A 186 -18.96 21.50 -10.53
C VAL A 186 -18.85 20.02 -10.83
N VAL A 187 -17.67 19.46 -10.62
CA VAL A 187 -17.43 18.01 -10.68
C VAL A 187 -17.39 17.52 -9.24
N GLN A 188 -18.19 16.52 -8.91
CA GLN A 188 -18.19 15.89 -7.59
C GLN A 188 -17.76 14.44 -7.73
N GLY A 189 -16.84 14.02 -6.88
CA GLY A 189 -16.36 12.65 -6.80
C GLY A 189 -16.61 12.05 -5.43
N ILE A 190 -16.89 10.74 -5.39
CA ILE A 190 -16.93 9.96 -4.14
C ILE A 190 -15.65 9.14 -4.08
N LEU A 191 -14.88 9.34 -3.02
CA LEU A 191 -13.63 8.64 -2.75
C LEU A 191 -13.84 7.63 -1.63
N ALA A 192 -13.28 6.43 -1.76
CA ALA A 192 -13.32 5.42 -0.70
C ALA A 192 -12.00 4.64 -0.61
N ASP A 193 -11.54 4.35 0.60
CA ASP A 193 -10.29 3.63 0.87
C ASP A 193 -10.51 2.31 1.64
N GLY A 194 -11.78 1.91 1.83
CA GLY A 194 -12.18 0.75 2.62
C GLY A 194 -12.42 1.05 4.10
N THR A 195 -11.93 2.20 4.62
CA THR A 195 -12.18 2.64 6.00
C THR A 195 -13.30 3.67 6.10
N GLY A 196 -13.56 4.42 5.03
CA GLY A 196 -14.65 5.38 4.97
C GLY A 196 -14.84 5.99 3.59
N THR A 197 -15.75 6.97 3.52
CA THR A 197 -16.05 7.73 2.30
C THR A 197 -15.65 9.20 2.48
N LEU A 198 -15.19 9.81 1.39
CA LEU A 198 -14.75 11.20 1.35
C LEU A 198 -15.25 11.85 0.05
N HIS A 199 -15.94 12.99 0.17
CA HIS A 199 -16.48 13.68 -1.00
C HIS A 199 -15.49 14.70 -1.54
N ALA A 200 -15.08 14.59 -2.79
CA ALA A 200 -14.25 15.59 -3.46
C ALA A 200 -15.12 16.49 -4.35
N THR A 201 -14.91 17.81 -4.29
CA THR A 201 -15.56 18.77 -5.18
C THR A 201 -14.51 19.58 -5.93
N TRP A 202 -14.62 19.61 -7.27
CA TRP A 202 -13.81 20.47 -8.13
C TRP A 202 -14.70 21.52 -8.80
N TRP A 203 -14.32 22.78 -8.67
CA TRP A 203 -15.00 23.90 -9.32
C TRP A 203 -14.64 24.04 -10.81
N ASN A 204 -13.68 23.25 -11.29
CA ASN A 204 -13.25 23.22 -12.68
C ASN A 204 -13.84 22.00 -13.41
N LYS A 205 -14.74 22.23 -14.37
CA LYS A 205 -15.37 21.18 -15.18
C LYS A 205 -14.37 20.34 -16.02
N TYR A 206 -13.23 20.90 -16.41
CA TYR A 206 -12.24 20.19 -17.23
C TYR A 206 -11.57 19.02 -16.51
N VAL A 207 -11.70 18.96 -15.18
CA VAL A 207 -11.20 17.86 -14.34
C VAL A 207 -11.94 16.56 -14.65
N ARG A 208 -13.21 16.60 -15.10
CA ARG A 208 -14.00 15.39 -15.37
C ARG A 208 -13.30 14.41 -16.31
N ASN A 209 -12.62 14.93 -17.34
CA ASN A 209 -11.95 14.13 -18.37
C ASN A 209 -10.68 13.46 -17.88
N GLN A 210 -10.14 13.89 -16.74
CA GLN A 210 -8.93 13.33 -16.12
C GLN A 210 -9.26 12.30 -15.03
N LEU A 211 -10.54 12.22 -14.63
CA LEU A 211 -11.01 11.34 -13.57
C LEU A 211 -11.72 10.12 -14.17
N THR A 212 -11.19 8.94 -13.89
CA THR A 212 -11.77 7.68 -14.36
C THR A 212 -12.41 6.96 -13.18
N PRO A 213 -13.75 6.80 -13.12
CA PRO A 213 -14.38 6.00 -12.08
C PRO A 213 -13.79 4.58 -12.03
N GLY A 214 -13.55 4.08 -10.82
CA GLY A 214 -12.89 2.81 -10.55
C GLY A 214 -11.37 2.90 -10.42
N SER A 215 -10.72 4.03 -10.73
CA SER A 215 -9.27 4.16 -10.55
C SER A 215 -8.88 4.47 -9.10
N THR A 216 -7.71 3.96 -8.69
CA THR A 216 -7.06 4.33 -7.43
C THR A 216 -6.17 5.54 -7.66
N MET A 217 -6.44 6.63 -6.94
CA MET A 217 -5.75 7.90 -7.13
C MET A 217 -5.36 8.51 -5.79
N ARG A 218 -4.35 9.38 -5.83
CA ARG A 218 -3.88 10.16 -4.71
C ARG A 218 -4.59 11.49 -4.75
N PHE A 219 -5.19 11.89 -3.64
CA PHE A 219 -5.88 13.16 -3.49
C PHE A 219 -5.25 13.94 -2.35
N SER A 220 -4.83 15.17 -2.63
CA SER A 220 -4.24 16.08 -1.66
C SER A 220 -5.08 17.34 -1.54
N GLY A 221 -5.48 17.69 -0.32
CA GLY A 221 -6.34 18.84 -0.09
C GLY A 221 -6.60 19.10 1.39
N LYS A 222 -7.33 20.18 1.65
CA LYS A 222 -7.80 20.51 2.98
C LYS A 222 -9.10 19.76 3.26
N VAL A 223 -9.17 19.06 4.38
CA VAL A 223 -10.37 18.33 4.82
C VAL A 223 -11.40 19.32 5.32
N GLY A 224 -12.57 19.32 4.71
CA GLY A 224 -13.77 20.02 5.18
C GLY A 224 -14.74 19.06 5.85
N LEU A 225 -15.79 19.64 6.42
CA LEU A 225 -16.95 18.90 6.91
C LEU A 225 -18.20 19.57 6.35
N TYR A 226 -19.05 18.81 5.68
CA TYR A 226 -20.31 19.29 5.13
C TYR A 226 -21.42 18.28 5.44
N LEU A 227 -22.45 18.72 6.16
CA LEU A 227 -23.57 17.87 6.58
C LEU A 227 -23.12 16.54 7.24
N GLY A 228 -22.08 16.61 8.08
CA GLY A 228 -21.52 15.44 8.77
C GLY A 228 -20.62 14.53 7.93
N GLN A 229 -20.46 14.81 6.64
CA GLN A 229 -19.55 14.07 5.75
C GLN A 229 -18.23 14.82 5.59
N LYS A 230 -17.12 14.07 5.52
CA LYS A 230 -15.80 14.64 5.23
C LYS A 230 -15.74 15.03 3.75
N THR A 231 -15.16 16.19 3.47
CA THR A 231 -15.04 16.70 2.10
C THR A 231 -13.62 17.16 1.78
N LEU A 232 -13.27 17.18 0.49
CA LEU A 232 -12.10 17.86 -0.04
C LEU A 232 -12.58 18.89 -1.06
N ASP A 233 -12.13 20.13 -0.88
CA ASP A 233 -12.42 21.21 -1.81
C ASP A 233 -11.23 21.46 -2.74
N ASN A 234 -11.48 21.38 -4.04
CA ASN A 234 -10.50 21.47 -5.12
C ASN A 234 -9.19 20.68 -4.85
N PRO A 235 -9.26 19.38 -4.49
CA PRO A 235 -8.05 18.62 -4.20
C PRO A 235 -7.19 18.45 -5.45
N ALA A 236 -5.88 18.56 -5.27
CA ALA A 236 -4.92 18.09 -6.26
C ALA A 236 -5.03 16.56 -6.34
N PHE A 237 -4.94 16.02 -7.55
CA PHE A 237 -5.01 14.58 -7.76
C PHE A 237 -3.91 14.09 -8.69
N GLU A 238 -3.44 12.88 -8.43
CA GLU A 238 -2.46 12.19 -9.25
C GLU A 238 -2.83 10.71 -9.31
N ASP A 239 -2.66 10.07 -10.46
CA ASP A 239 -2.76 8.61 -10.52
C ASP A 239 -1.75 7.99 -9.56
N VAL A 240 -2.20 7.03 -8.76
CA VAL A 240 -1.25 6.18 -8.04
C VAL A 240 -0.83 5.11 -9.02
N ASP A 241 0.47 4.87 -9.18
CA ASP A 241 0.92 3.66 -9.85
C ASP A 241 0.35 2.47 -9.09
N ASP A 242 -0.40 1.59 -9.75
CA ASP A 242 -1.04 0.41 -9.13
C ASP A 242 -0.05 -0.39 -8.26
N GLU A 243 1.23 -0.35 -8.62
CA GLU A 243 2.30 -1.02 -7.89
C GLU A 243 2.72 -0.28 -6.61
N MET A 244 2.61 1.04 -6.55
CA MET A 244 2.91 1.82 -5.34
C MET A 244 1.87 1.57 -4.25
N VAL A 245 0.64 1.20 -4.65
CA VAL A 245 -0.40 0.71 -3.73
C VAL A 245 -0.09 -0.69 -3.21
N ALA A 246 0.45 -1.57 -4.07
CA ALA A 246 0.75 -2.96 -3.74
C ALA A 246 2.08 -3.14 -2.96
N THR A 247 3.10 -2.33 -3.24
CA THR A 247 4.49 -2.52 -2.79
C THR A 247 4.79 -1.73 -1.51
N GLY A 248 3.95 -1.83 -0.49
CA GLY A 248 4.28 -1.31 0.84
C GLY A 248 4.35 0.22 0.99
N ARG A 249 3.81 1.00 0.05
CA ARG A 249 3.70 2.47 0.12
C ARG A 249 5.07 3.20 0.14
N LEU A 250 6.18 2.55 -0.20
CA LEU A 250 7.49 3.20 -0.33
C LEU A 250 7.79 3.51 -1.80
N ALA A 251 7.81 4.79 -2.16
CA ALA A 251 7.97 5.21 -3.54
C ALA A 251 9.43 5.58 -3.86
N PRO A 252 10.07 4.93 -4.85
CA PRO A 252 11.41 5.31 -5.25
C PRO A 252 11.43 6.69 -5.92
N ILE A 253 12.43 7.49 -5.53
CA ILE A 253 12.73 8.80 -6.11
C ILE A 253 14.08 8.70 -6.82
N TYR A 254 14.05 8.79 -8.14
CA TYR A 254 15.25 8.70 -8.98
C TYR A 254 15.87 10.07 -9.24
N PRO A 255 17.20 10.14 -9.46
CA PRO A 255 17.80 11.25 -10.17
C PRO A 255 17.19 11.39 -11.57
N LEU A 256 16.83 12.60 -11.97
CA LEU A 256 16.16 12.90 -13.25
C LEU A 256 16.90 13.97 -14.04
N THR A 257 16.58 14.05 -15.33
CA THR A 257 16.95 15.14 -16.25
C THR A 257 15.73 15.90 -16.73
N GLU A 258 15.94 17.09 -17.27
CA GLU A 258 14.88 17.89 -17.91
C GLU A 258 14.09 17.06 -18.95
N GLY A 259 12.76 17.18 -18.89
CA GLY A 259 11.85 16.49 -19.80
C GLY A 259 11.50 15.04 -19.41
N LEU A 260 12.07 14.50 -18.33
CA LEU A 260 11.74 13.16 -17.82
C LEU A 260 11.08 13.25 -16.43
N ALA A 261 9.85 12.76 -16.31
CA ALA A 261 9.10 12.77 -15.05
C ALA A 261 9.37 11.51 -14.18
N GLN A 262 9.22 11.61 -12.85
CA GLN A 262 9.39 10.47 -11.93
C GLN A 262 8.52 9.27 -12.32
N LYS A 263 7.23 9.48 -12.61
CA LYS A 263 6.31 8.42 -13.08
C LYS A 263 6.86 7.70 -14.31
N ARG A 264 7.42 8.45 -15.26
CA ARG A 264 8.01 7.86 -16.47
C ARG A 264 9.23 7.01 -16.14
N MET A 265 10.13 7.52 -15.29
CA MET A 265 11.31 6.76 -14.85
C MET A 265 10.92 5.48 -14.10
N ARG A 266 9.98 5.57 -13.14
CA ARG A 266 9.47 4.39 -12.41
C ARG A 266 8.94 3.32 -13.35
N ASN A 267 8.14 3.71 -14.35
CA ASN A 267 7.58 2.75 -15.30
C ASN A 267 8.66 2.08 -16.16
N LEU A 268 9.69 2.83 -16.57
CA LEU A 268 10.81 2.28 -17.33
C LEU A 268 11.63 1.30 -16.49
N VAL A 269 11.94 1.66 -15.24
CA VAL A 269 12.67 0.78 -14.33
C VAL A 269 11.86 -0.47 -13.99
N ARG A 270 10.55 -0.33 -13.73
CA ARG A 270 9.66 -1.48 -13.53
C ARG A 270 9.71 -2.43 -14.72
N GLN A 271 9.52 -1.88 -15.92
CA GLN A 271 9.55 -2.68 -17.13
C GLN A 271 10.90 -3.39 -17.30
N ALA A 272 12.01 -2.70 -17.02
CA ALA A 272 13.33 -3.31 -17.05
C ALA A 272 13.46 -4.44 -16.01
N LEU A 273 12.96 -4.25 -14.78
CA LEU A 273 12.98 -5.29 -13.76
C LEU A 273 12.18 -6.52 -14.21
N ASP A 274 10.92 -6.32 -14.61
CA ASP A 274 10.02 -7.40 -15.00
C ASP A 274 10.57 -8.22 -16.18
N GLU A 275 11.17 -7.54 -17.18
CA GLU A 275 11.64 -8.18 -18.41
C GLU A 275 13.09 -8.70 -18.32
N PHE A 276 13.98 -8.08 -17.55
CA PHE A 276 15.43 -8.34 -17.65
C PHE A 276 16.12 -8.73 -16.34
N VAL A 277 15.56 -8.46 -15.16
CA VAL A 277 16.29 -8.64 -13.88
C VAL A 277 16.81 -10.07 -13.72
N HIS A 278 16.03 -11.05 -14.16
CA HIS A 278 16.34 -12.47 -14.04
C HIS A 278 17.50 -12.95 -14.93
N LEU A 279 17.94 -12.13 -15.88
CA LEU A 279 19.08 -12.40 -16.73
C LEU A 279 20.38 -11.87 -16.13
N VAL A 280 20.32 -11.09 -15.05
CA VAL A 280 21.49 -10.53 -14.38
C VAL A 280 22.18 -11.64 -13.58
N PRO A 281 23.44 -11.97 -13.89
CA PRO A 281 24.17 -13.01 -13.16
C PRO A 281 24.50 -12.52 -11.74
N ASP A 282 24.27 -13.36 -10.73
CA ASP A 282 24.69 -13.08 -9.36
C ASP A 282 26.22 -13.33 -9.23
N PRO A 283 27.01 -12.30 -8.90
CA PRO A 283 28.46 -12.45 -8.77
C PRO A 283 28.85 -13.23 -7.51
N ILE A 284 27.95 -13.36 -6.51
CA ILE A 284 28.27 -14.03 -5.25
C ILE A 284 27.84 -15.50 -5.28
N PRO A 285 28.79 -16.43 -5.05
CA PRO A 285 28.49 -17.85 -4.89
C PRO A 285 27.43 -18.15 -3.81
N PRO A 286 26.54 -19.13 -4.01
CA PRO A 286 25.46 -19.45 -3.07
C PRO A 286 25.92 -19.77 -1.63
N ASN A 287 27.11 -20.34 -1.46
CA ASN A 287 27.69 -20.64 -0.16
C ASN A 287 28.00 -19.37 0.63
N LEU A 288 28.59 -18.35 0.01
CA LEU A 288 28.86 -17.06 0.66
C LEU A 288 27.55 -16.32 0.97
N ARG A 289 26.55 -16.41 0.09
CA ARG A 289 25.23 -15.83 0.39
C ARG A 289 24.60 -16.42 1.65
N SER A 290 24.71 -17.73 1.82
CA SER A 290 24.18 -18.44 3.00
C SER A 290 24.96 -18.11 4.27
N GLU A 291 26.29 -17.96 4.16
CA GLU A 291 27.16 -17.62 5.29
C GLU A 291 26.91 -16.21 5.84
N TYR A 292 26.68 -15.24 4.96
CA TYR A 292 26.52 -13.82 5.32
C TYR A 292 25.05 -13.34 5.39
N ASP A 293 24.09 -14.27 5.25
CA ASP A 293 22.63 -14.00 5.24
C ASP A 293 22.25 -12.92 4.21
N LEU A 294 22.68 -13.15 2.97
CA LEU A 294 22.52 -12.21 1.86
C LEU A 294 21.45 -12.72 0.87
N PRO A 295 20.48 -11.88 0.46
CA PRO A 295 19.56 -12.24 -0.62
C PRO A 295 20.32 -12.43 -1.95
N ASP A 296 19.69 -13.10 -2.92
CA ASP A 296 20.21 -13.10 -4.28
C ASP A 296 20.14 -11.70 -4.92
N LEU A 297 20.95 -11.47 -5.95
CA LEU A 297 21.03 -10.17 -6.62
C LEU A 297 19.69 -9.72 -7.22
N VAL A 298 18.88 -10.64 -7.77
CA VAL A 298 17.59 -10.30 -8.37
C VAL A 298 16.66 -9.73 -7.31
N THR A 299 16.51 -10.44 -6.19
CA THR A 299 15.72 -9.98 -5.05
C THR A 299 16.23 -8.65 -4.53
N ALA A 300 17.55 -8.45 -4.43
CA ALA A 300 18.11 -7.21 -3.94
C ALA A 300 17.86 -6.02 -4.88
N LEU A 301 17.92 -6.22 -6.20
CA LEU A 301 17.56 -5.18 -7.17
C LEU A 301 16.07 -4.84 -7.09
N GLU A 302 15.19 -5.84 -7.10
CA GLU A 302 13.75 -5.64 -6.98
C GLU A 302 13.39 -4.84 -5.73
N GLN A 303 13.89 -5.27 -4.56
CA GLN A 303 13.60 -4.62 -3.28
C GLN A 303 14.31 -3.28 -3.10
N THR A 304 15.42 -3.02 -3.82
CA THR A 304 16.05 -1.69 -3.79
C THR A 304 15.25 -0.67 -4.58
N HIS A 305 14.60 -1.08 -5.67
CA HIS A 305 13.78 -0.19 -6.49
C HIS A 305 12.34 -0.07 -5.98
N PHE A 306 11.73 -1.17 -5.60
CA PHE A 306 10.35 -1.24 -5.16
C PHE A 306 10.25 -2.17 -3.95
N PRO A 307 10.57 -1.67 -2.75
CA PRO A 307 10.58 -2.47 -1.54
C PRO A 307 9.18 -2.78 -1.02
N ASP A 308 8.93 -4.03 -0.64
CA ASP A 308 7.67 -4.42 0.03
C ASP A 308 7.57 -3.84 1.45
N SER A 309 8.72 -3.60 2.08
CA SER A 309 8.80 -2.99 3.41
C SER A 309 10.13 -2.27 3.63
N ALA A 310 10.18 -1.40 4.64
CA ALA A 310 11.42 -0.74 5.03
C ALA A 310 12.51 -1.74 5.48
N GLU A 311 12.11 -2.89 6.03
CA GLU A 311 13.02 -3.97 6.43
C GLU A 311 13.64 -4.65 5.21
N GLN A 312 12.82 -5.00 4.21
CA GLN A 312 13.30 -5.59 2.96
C GLN A 312 14.22 -4.63 2.19
N LEU A 313 13.90 -3.33 2.18
CA LEU A 313 14.79 -2.31 1.64
C LEU A 313 16.15 -2.30 2.34
N ALA A 314 16.18 -2.43 3.67
CA ALA A 314 17.42 -2.42 4.43
C ALA A 314 18.29 -3.65 4.11
N VAL A 315 17.68 -4.84 4.01
CA VAL A 315 18.36 -6.07 3.62
C VAL A 315 18.91 -5.98 2.19
N ALA A 316 18.12 -5.46 1.25
CA ALA A 316 18.53 -5.26 -0.14
C ALA A 316 19.70 -4.27 -0.26
N ARG A 317 19.65 -3.14 0.47
CA ARG A 317 20.76 -2.18 0.52
C ARG A 317 22.02 -2.79 1.13
N ARG A 318 21.89 -3.59 2.19
CA ARG A 318 23.03 -4.32 2.79
C ARG A 318 23.68 -5.24 1.75
N ARG A 319 22.88 -5.94 0.93
CA ARG A 319 23.37 -6.80 -0.14
C ARG A 319 24.19 -6.04 -1.18
N LEU A 320 23.70 -4.90 -1.65
CA LEU A 320 24.39 -4.09 -2.67
C LEU A 320 25.65 -3.43 -2.10
N ALA A 321 25.60 -2.96 -0.85
CA ALA A 321 26.78 -2.44 -0.17
C ALA A 321 27.85 -3.54 0.01
N PHE A 322 27.44 -4.78 0.32
CA PHE A 322 28.37 -5.91 0.39
C PHE A 322 29.06 -6.15 -0.96
N ASP A 323 28.32 -6.13 -2.07
CA ASP A 323 28.92 -6.25 -3.42
C ASP A 323 29.98 -5.17 -3.64
N GLU A 324 29.64 -3.91 -3.37
CA GLU A 324 30.57 -2.79 -3.55
C GLU A 324 31.86 -2.96 -2.73
N PHE A 325 31.73 -3.29 -1.44
CA PHE A 325 32.88 -3.57 -0.59
C PHE A 325 33.70 -4.75 -1.09
N LEU A 326 33.05 -5.84 -1.51
CA LEU A 326 33.72 -7.01 -2.06
C LEU A 326 34.54 -6.65 -3.30
N TYR A 327 33.97 -5.89 -4.24
CA TYR A 327 34.67 -5.45 -5.44
C TYR A 327 35.88 -4.56 -5.12
N ILE A 328 35.75 -3.64 -4.15
CA ILE A 328 36.87 -2.81 -3.70
C ILE A 328 37.99 -3.69 -3.11
N GLN A 329 37.65 -4.65 -2.24
CA GLN A 329 38.64 -5.55 -1.63
C GLN A 329 39.34 -6.42 -2.66
N LEU A 330 38.58 -6.99 -3.60
CA LEU A 330 39.15 -7.77 -4.70
C LEU A 330 40.11 -6.94 -5.55
N GLY A 331 39.77 -5.68 -5.85
CA GLY A 331 40.65 -4.76 -6.56
C GLY A 331 41.97 -4.48 -5.81
N VAL A 332 41.90 -4.28 -4.49
CA VAL A 332 43.10 -4.08 -3.65
C VAL A 332 43.96 -5.35 -3.63
N LEU A 333 43.36 -6.53 -3.47
CA LEU A 333 44.07 -7.80 -3.48
C LEU A 333 44.72 -8.09 -4.83
N GLN A 334 44.01 -7.85 -5.93
CA GLN A 334 44.56 -7.98 -7.27
C GLN A 334 45.77 -7.06 -7.46
N ARG A 335 45.66 -5.79 -7.03
CA ARG A 335 46.78 -4.84 -7.14
C ARG A 335 47.99 -5.27 -6.32
N ARG A 336 47.78 -5.77 -5.11
CA ARG A 336 48.85 -6.31 -4.26
C ARG A 336 49.50 -7.54 -4.92
N HIS A 337 48.72 -8.42 -5.52
CA HIS A 337 49.23 -9.59 -6.23
C HIS A 337 50.09 -9.21 -7.45
N GLU A 338 49.64 -8.24 -8.25
CA GLU A 338 50.41 -7.69 -9.39
C GLU A 338 51.75 -7.08 -8.97
N LEU A 339 51.81 -6.41 -7.82
CA LEU A 339 53.05 -5.82 -7.32
C LEU A 339 54.03 -6.92 -6.86
N HIS A 340 53.54 -7.90 -6.10
CA HIS A 340 54.38 -9.03 -5.66
C HIS A 340 54.91 -9.87 -6.82
N SER A 341 54.15 -10.03 -7.91
CA SER A 341 54.61 -10.76 -9.10
C SER A 341 55.57 -9.96 -9.99
N ARG A 342 55.61 -8.63 -9.85
CA ARG A 342 56.55 -7.74 -10.58
C ARG A 342 57.89 -7.53 -9.86
N THR A 343 57.97 -7.71 -8.54
CA THR A 343 59.21 -7.50 -7.76
C THR A 343 60.14 -8.72 -7.74
N ALA A 344 60.39 -9.34 -8.90
CA ALA A 344 61.49 -10.28 -9.06
C ALA A 344 62.24 -10.09 -10.40
N PRO A 345 63.09 -9.06 -10.52
CA PRO A 345 64.30 -9.14 -11.33
C PRO A 345 65.44 -9.72 -10.47
N ALA A 346 66.20 -10.65 -11.09
CA ALA A 346 67.30 -11.40 -10.50
C ALA A 346 68.53 -10.55 -10.14
#